data_AF-A0A3D2PAF0-F1
#
_entry.id   AF-A0A3D2PAF0-F1
#
_cell.length_a   1.000
_cell.length_b   1.000
_cell.length_c   1.000
_cell.angle_alpha   90.00
_cell.angle_beta   90.00
_cell.angle_gamma   90.00
#
_symmetry.space_group_name_H-M   'P 1'
#
loop_
_entity.id
_entity.type
_entity.pdbx_description
1 polymer ?
#
loop_
_entity_poly.entity_id
_entity_poly.type
_entity_poly.pdbx_seq_one_letter_code
_entity_poly.pdbx_strand_id
1 'polypeptide(L)'
;PVNGNVDVLVINGDKKIAVEVETGKSDVIRNIEKCLKAGIDEIVIVAVTSHVKERIERDLRKRNSVADGKAKIILSSVHAWFA
;
A
#
# COMPACT_ATOMS: atom_id res chain seq x y z
N PRO A 1 -4.52 -18.16 -5.38
CA PRO A 1 -4.77 -17.33 -4.18
C PRO A 1 -3.52 -16.53 -3.81
N VAL A 2 -3.65 -15.22 -3.57
CA VAL A 2 -2.57 -14.41 -2.97
C VAL A 2 -2.37 -14.98 -1.56
N ASN A 3 -1.23 -15.63 -1.31
CA ASN A 3 -0.97 -16.37 -0.07
C ASN A 3 -0.53 -15.40 1.05
N GLY A 4 -1.34 -14.37 1.29
CA GLY A 4 -1.13 -13.31 2.27
C GLY A 4 -2.39 -12.45 2.42
N ASN A 5 -2.74 -12.11 3.66
CA ASN A 5 -3.84 -11.19 4.00
C ASN A 5 -3.45 -9.79 3.51
N VAL A 6 -3.79 -9.47 2.27
CA VAL A 6 -3.95 -8.07 1.86
C VAL A 6 -5.27 -7.58 2.45
N ASP A 7 -5.32 -6.33 2.92
CA ASP A 7 -6.56 -5.80 3.51
C ASP A 7 -7.71 -5.83 2.50
N VAL A 8 -7.44 -5.40 1.26
CA VAL A 8 -8.37 -5.49 0.14
C VAL A 8 -7.63 -5.89 -1.14
N LEU A 9 -8.21 -6.85 -1.87
CA LEU A 9 -7.76 -7.25 -3.21
C LEU A 9 -8.79 -6.81 -4.26
N VAL A 10 -8.35 -6.03 -5.25
CA VAL A 10 -9.16 -5.66 -6.41
C VAL A 10 -8.67 -6.45 -7.62
N ILE A 11 -9.60 -7.10 -8.34
CA ILE A 11 -9.33 -7.83 -9.56
C ILE A 11 -10.15 -7.21 -10.69
N ASN A 12 -9.49 -6.78 -11.77
CA ASN A 12 -10.12 -6.26 -12.98
C ASN A 12 -9.52 -6.97 -14.20
N GLY A 13 -10.22 -7.98 -14.70
CA GLY A 13 -9.66 -8.92 -15.67
C GLY A 13 -8.42 -9.61 -15.09
N ASP A 14 -7.31 -9.54 -15.83
CA ASP A 14 -6.03 -10.12 -15.39
C ASP A 14 -5.26 -9.24 -14.39
N LYS A 15 -5.68 -7.99 -14.21
CA LYS A 15 -4.99 -7.03 -13.34
C LYS A 15 -5.40 -7.21 -11.88
N LYS A 16 -4.39 -7.32 -11.00
CA LYS A 16 -4.55 -7.46 -9.55
C LYS A 16 -3.94 -6.25 -8.84
N ILE A 17 -4.76 -5.59 -8.02
CA ILE A 17 -4.36 -4.44 -7.23
C ILE A 17 -4.55 -4.77 -5.76
N ALA A 18 -3.48 -4.66 -4.97
CA ALA A 18 -3.59 -4.74 -3.51
C ALA A 18 -3.83 -3.35 -2.94
N VAL A 19 -4.75 -3.23 -1.99
CA VAL A 19 -4.95 -2.00 -1.21
C VAL A 19 -4.66 -2.34 0.25
N GLU A 20 -3.68 -1.66 0.84
CA GLU A 20 -3.24 -1.86 2.22
C GLU A 20 -3.50 -0.58 3.02
N VAL A 21 -4.17 -0.71 4.17
CA VAL A 21 -4.44 0.41 5.07
C VAL A 21 -3.37 0.45 6.15
N GLU A 22 -2.59 1.53 6.18
CA GLU A 22 -1.43 1.64 7.05
C GLU A 22 -1.68 2.61 8.20
N THR A 23 -1.65 2.06 9.43
CA THR A 23 -1.83 2.81 10.68
C THR A 23 -0.51 3.15 11.37
N GLY A 24 0.62 2.75 10.79
CA GLY A 24 1.95 2.97 11.37
C GLY A 24 2.45 1.89 12.32
N LYS A 25 1.75 0.75 12.47
CA LYS A 25 2.18 -0.35 13.36
C LYS A 25 2.92 -1.49 12.64
N SER A 26 2.86 -1.51 11.32
CA SER A 26 3.33 -2.58 10.43
C SER A 26 4.65 -2.25 9.74
N ASP A 27 5.34 -3.31 9.29
CA ASP A 27 6.43 -3.21 8.31
C ASP A 27 5.84 -3.18 6.90
N VAL A 28 5.55 -1.97 6.42
CA VAL A 28 4.93 -1.71 5.12
C VAL A 28 5.79 -2.26 3.98
N ILE A 29 7.12 -2.21 4.11
CA ILE A 29 8.03 -2.67 3.07
C ILE A 29 7.90 -4.19 2.89
N ARG A 30 7.82 -4.93 4.00
CA ARG A 30 7.59 -6.37 3.95
C ARG A 30 6.25 -6.73 3.30
N ASN A 31 5.21 -5.93 3.52
CA ASN A 31 3.90 -6.12 2.88
C ASN A 31 3.98 -5.89 1.36
N ILE A 32 4.66 -4.82 0.94
CA ILE A 32 4.91 -4.53 -0.48
C ILE A 32 5.64 -5.70 -1.15
N GLU A 33 6.73 -6.18 -0.56
CA GLU A 33 7.51 -7.29 -1.12
C GLU A 33 6.69 -8.58 -1.26
N LYS A 34 5.83 -8.88 -0.27
CA LYS A 34 4.93 -10.04 -0.33
C LYS A 34 3.92 -9.89 -1.46
N CYS A 35 3.32 -8.71 -1.64
CA CYS A 35 2.39 -8.43 -2.73
C CYS A 35 3.07 -8.63 -4.10
N LEU A 36 4.26 -8.05 -4.29
CA LEU A 36 5.02 -8.20 -5.53
C LEU A 36 5.35 -9.67 -5.83
N LYS A 37 5.79 -10.44 -4.81
CA LYS A 37 6.05 -11.89 -4.96
C LYS A 37 4.81 -12.71 -5.27
N ALA A 38 3.62 -12.24 -4.87
CA ALA A 38 2.34 -12.89 -5.15
C ALA A 38 1.76 -12.54 -6.53
N GLY A 39 2.48 -11.77 -7.35
CA GLY A 39 2.03 -11.37 -8.69
C GLY A 39 0.95 -10.29 -8.66
N ILE A 40 0.97 -9.41 -7.64
CA ILE A 40 0.20 -8.17 -7.65
C ILE A 40 0.85 -7.18 -8.62
N ASP A 41 0.03 -6.56 -9.48
CA ASP A 41 0.50 -5.62 -10.50
C ASP A 41 0.73 -4.23 -9.93
N GLU A 42 -0.19 -3.77 -9.07
CA GLU A 42 -0.15 -2.46 -8.41
C GLU A 42 -0.52 -2.56 -6.93
N ILE A 43 0.09 -1.70 -6.11
CA ILE A 43 -0.14 -1.65 -4.67
C ILE A 43 -0.52 -0.21 -4.31
N VAL A 44 -1.67 -0.03 -3.68
CA VAL A 44 -2.14 1.25 -3.14
C VAL A 44 -2.01 1.19 -1.62
N ILE A 45 -1.18 2.06 -1.07
CA ILE A 45 -0.97 2.18 0.36
C ILE A 45 -1.78 3.38 0.85
N VAL A 46 -2.77 3.13 1.69
CA VAL A 46 -3.64 4.14 2.30
C VAL A 46 -3.11 4.46 3.69
N ALA A 47 -2.31 5.52 3.80
CA ALA A 47 -1.84 6.00 5.09
C ALA A 47 -2.96 6.74 5.83
N VAL A 48 -3.27 6.37 7.06
CA VAL A 48 -4.37 6.99 7.83
C VAL A 48 -4.01 8.37 8.40
N THR A 49 -2.74 8.74 8.42
CA THR A 49 -2.25 10.07 8.82
C THR A 49 -1.08 10.52 7.94
N SER A 50 -0.84 11.84 7.90
CA SER A 50 0.30 12.42 7.19
C SER A 50 1.64 11.91 7.75
N HIS A 51 1.74 11.79 9.06
CA HIS A 51 2.93 11.24 9.73
C HIS A 51 3.25 9.81 9.25
N VAL A 52 2.23 8.95 9.13
CA VAL A 52 2.42 7.59 8.62
C VAL A 52 2.86 7.62 7.15
N LYS A 53 2.23 8.46 6.31
CA LYS A 53 2.63 8.64 4.91
C LYS A 53 4.11 9.03 4.78
N GLU A 54 4.53 10.07 5.49
CA GLU A 54 5.92 10.56 5.46
C GLU A 54 6.93 9.51 5.92
N ARG A 55 6.57 8.71 6.92
CA ARG A 55 7.41 7.60 7.39
C ARG A 55 7.59 6.54 6.31
N ILE A 56 6.49 6.10 5.68
CA ILE A 56 6.53 5.08 4.62
C ILE A 56 7.33 5.58 3.41
N GLU A 57 7.12 6.83 2.99
CA GLU A 57 7.90 7.43 1.90
C GLU A 57 9.39 7.48 2.22
N ARG A 58 9.75 7.81 3.47
CA ARG A 58 11.14 7.82 3.93
C ARG A 58 11.75 6.42 3.90
N ASP A 59 11.01 5.41 4.35
CA ASP A 59 11.46 4.02 4.37
C ASP A 59 11.66 3.48 2.95
N LEU A 60 10.76 3.81 2.02
CA LEU A 60 10.90 3.49 0.60
C LEU A 60 12.14 4.12 -0.03
N ARG A 61 12.37 5.42 0.22
CA ARG A 61 13.55 6.15 -0.27
C ARG A 61 14.86 5.55 0.25
N LYS A 62 14.92 5.21 1.54
CA LYS A 62 16.13 4.65 2.17
C LYS A 62 16.55 3.29 1.61
N ARG A 63 15.58 2.48 1.21
CA ARG A 63 15.82 1.10 0.78
C ARG A 63 16.04 0.96 -0.73
N ASN A 64 16.14 2.07 -1.49
CA ASN A 64 16.30 2.07 -2.95
C ASN A 64 15.28 1.10 -3.62
N SER A 65 14.05 1.13 -3.11
CA SER A 65 13.19 -0.06 -3.07
C SER A 65 12.49 -0.39 -4.40
N VAL A 66 12.70 -1.63 -4.85
CA VAL A 66 11.84 -2.69 -5.47
C VAL A 66 10.43 -2.35 -6.03
N ALA A 67 9.79 -1.28 -5.59
CA ALA A 67 8.42 -0.91 -5.95
C ALA A 67 8.34 0.09 -7.10
N ASP A 68 9.41 0.24 -7.90
CA ASP A 68 9.58 1.25 -8.94
C ASP A 68 8.30 1.39 -9.80
N GLY A 69 7.53 2.45 -9.53
CA GLY A 69 6.23 2.74 -10.15
C GLY A 69 5.04 1.86 -9.75
N LYS A 70 5.23 0.75 -9.03
CA LYS A 70 4.18 -0.21 -8.65
C LYS A 70 3.47 0.10 -7.33
N ALA A 71 4.11 0.80 -6.40
CA ALA A 71 3.48 1.22 -5.15
C ALA A 71 3.13 2.71 -5.18
N LYS A 72 1.87 3.03 -4.89
CA LYS A 72 1.36 4.41 -4.76
C LYS A 72 0.91 4.64 -3.33
N ILE A 73 1.38 5.71 -2.71
CA ILE A 73 0.97 6.08 -1.35
C ILE A 73 -0.02 7.23 -1.43
N ILE A 74 -1.18 7.05 -0.81
CA ILE A 74 -2.20 8.08 -0.66
C ILE A 74 -2.44 8.35 0.83
N LEU A 75 -2.75 9.60 1.15
CA LEU A 75 -3.27 9.95 2.47
C LEU A 75 -4.78 9.70 2.48
N SER A 76 -5.30 9.01 3.48
CA SER A 76 -6.74 8.91 3.67
C SER A 76 -7.30 10.32 3.87
N SER A 77 -8.28 10.70 3.06
CA SER A 77 -9.06 11.91 3.31
C SER A 77 -10.37 11.49 3.95
N VAL A 78 -10.70 12.08 5.09
CA VAL A 78 -12.05 12.04 5.63
C VAL A 78 -12.72 13.31 5.16
N HIS A 79 -13.55 13.22 4.13
CA HIS A 79 -14.56 14.25 3.89
C HIS A 79 -15.69 14.00 4.88
N ALA A 80 -15.73 14.80 5.94
CA ALA A 80 -16.86 14.81 6.83
C ALA A 80 -18.03 15.48 6.11
N TRP A 81 -19.02 14.69 5.70
CA TRP A 81 -20.30 15.20 5.21
C TRP A 81 -21.13 15.62 6.42
N PHE A 82 -20.82 16.79 6.98
CA PHE A 82 -21.79 17.49 7.82
C PHE A 82 -22.68 18.29 6.88
N ALA A 83 -23.74 17.63 6.41
CA ALA A 83 -24.91 18.28 5.82
C ALA A 83 -26.00 18.36 6.89
#